data_AF-A0A8C0ZP72-F1
#
_entry.id   AF-A0A8C0ZP72-F1
#
_cell.length_a   1.000
_cell.length_b   1.000
_cell.length_c   1.000
_cell.angle_alpha   90.00
_cell.angle_beta   90.00
_cell.angle_gamma   90.00
#
_symmetry.space_group_name_H-M   'P 1'
#
loop_
_entity.id
_entity.type
_entity.pdbx_description
1 polymer ?
#
loop_
_entity_poly.entity_id
_entity_poly.type
_entity_poly.pdbx_seq_one_letter_code
_entity_poly.pdbx_strand_id
1 'polypeptide(L)'
;MHSKLKNKTQKYASLGSLYDYINSNRSEEMDMDHIMTWATDVAKGMHYLHMEAPVKVIHRDLKSRNVVIAADGVLKICDFGASRFHNHTTHMSLVGTFPWMAPEVIQSLPVSETCDTYSYGVVLWEMLTREVPFKGLEGLQVAWLVVEKNERLTIPSSCPRSFAELLHQCWEADAKKRPSFKQIISILESMSNDTNLPDQCNSFLHNKAEWRCEIEATLERLKKLERDLSFKEQELKERERRLKMWEQKLTEQSNTPLLPSFEIGAWTEDDVYFWVQQLVRKGDSSVEMSGYASLFKENNITGKRLLLLDEEDLKDMGIVSKGHIIHFKSAIEKLTHDYLNLFHFPPLIKDSGGEPEENEEKLVNLELVFGFHLKPGAGPQDCKWKMYMEMDGDEIAITYIKDVTFNTNLPDAEILKMTKVRLYLQLKSFFEFTDIKQRH
;
A
#
# COMPACT_ATOMS: atom_id res chain seq x y z
N MET A 1 -8.81 -38.56 -1.35
CA MET A 1 -9.60 -38.40 -0.09
C MET A 1 -10.73 -37.38 -0.23
N HIS A 2 -10.53 -36.23 -0.88
CA HIS A 2 -11.56 -35.20 -1.10
C HIS A 2 -12.86 -35.71 -1.76
N SER A 3 -12.80 -36.53 -2.81
CA SER A 3 -14.03 -37.02 -3.48
C SER A 3 -14.85 -38.01 -2.65
N LYS A 4 -14.20 -38.81 -1.78
CA LYS A 4 -14.88 -39.76 -0.87
C LYS A 4 -15.56 -39.05 0.30
N LEU A 5 -15.07 -37.88 0.73
CA LEU A 5 -15.71 -37.05 1.74
C LEU A 5 -16.92 -36.32 1.17
N LYS A 6 -16.81 -35.69 -0.03
CA LYS A 6 -17.95 -35.05 -0.71
C LYS A 6 -19.14 -36.00 -0.93
N ASN A 7 -18.88 -37.23 -1.36
CA ASN A 7 -19.94 -38.24 -1.53
C ASN A 7 -20.56 -38.72 -0.20
N LYS A 8 -19.86 -38.58 0.93
CA LYS A 8 -20.43 -38.90 2.25
C LYS A 8 -21.29 -37.75 2.78
N THR A 9 -20.85 -36.49 2.70
CA THR A 9 -21.67 -35.35 3.14
C THR A 9 -22.93 -35.17 2.32
N GLN A 10 -22.88 -35.42 1.01
CA GLN A 10 -24.05 -35.33 0.12
C GLN A 10 -25.13 -36.39 0.42
N LYS A 11 -24.77 -37.53 1.04
CA LYS A 11 -25.73 -38.52 1.53
C LYS A 11 -26.39 -38.14 2.87
N TYR A 12 -25.79 -37.22 3.64
CA TYR A 12 -26.29 -36.80 4.97
C TYR A 12 -27.03 -35.45 4.95
N ALA A 13 -26.92 -34.66 3.88
CA ALA A 13 -27.57 -33.36 3.73
C ALA A 13 -28.66 -33.39 2.65
N SER A 14 -29.79 -33.99 2.99
CA SER A 14 -30.94 -34.13 2.08
C SER A 14 -31.59 -32.80 1.71
N LEU A 15 -31.36 -31.73 2.47
CA LEU A 15 -31.98 -30.42 2.28
C LEU A 15 -31.08 -29.42 1.53
N GLY A 16 -29.89 -29.83 1.07
CA GLY A 16 -29.00 -29.02 0.25
C GLY A 16 -28.09 -28.08 1.05
N SER A 17 -27.53 -27.07 0.38
CA SER A 17 -26.68 -26.06 1.01
C SER A 17 -27.50 -24.95 1.66
N LEU A 18 -26.97 -24.35 2.72
CA LEU A 18 -27.59 -23.20 3.37
C LEU A 18 -27.74 -22.03 2.37
N TYR A 19 -26.78 -21.84 1.47
CA TYR A 19 -26.88 -20.84 0.40
C TYR A 19 -28.10 -21.05 -0.50
N ASP A 20 -28.37 -22.28 -0.92
CA ASP A 20 -29.51 -22.58 -1.80
C ASP A 20 -30.83 -22.39 -1.06
N TYR A 21 -30.88 -22.73 0.24
CA TYR A 21 -32.04 -22.50 1.09
C TYR A 21 -32.35 -21.01 1.26
N ILE A 22 -31.35 -20.21 1.66
CA ILE A 22 -31.47 -18.76 1.90
C ILE A 22 -31.92 -18.01 0.64
N ASN A 23 -31.48 -18.46 -0.53
CA ASN A 23 -31.84 -17.81 -1.81
C ASN A 23 -33.12 -18.37 -2.43
N SER A 24 -33.87 -19.21 -1.72
CA SER A 24 -35.15 -19.77 -2.16
C SER A 24 -36.30 -19.14 -1.38
N ASN A 25 -37.53 -19.23 -1.93
CA ASN A 25 -38.73 -18.76 -1.22
C ASN A 25 -39.01 -19.50 0.10
N ARG A 26 -38.31 -20.61 0.40
CA ARG A 26 -38.45 -21.31 1.69
C ARG A 26 -37.96 -20.47 2.85
N SER A 27 -36.94 -19.63 2.65
CA SER A 27 -36.39 -18.83 3.75
C SER A 27 -37.35 -17.74 4.26
N GLU A 28 -38.47 -17.49 3.59
CA GLU A 28 -39.53 -16.61 4.10
C GLU A 28 -40.21 -17.17 5.36
N GLU A 29 -40.08 -18.47 5.63
CA GLU A 29 -40.61 -19.13 6.83
C GLU A 29 -39.69 -19.00 8.06
N MET A 30 -38.48 -18.43 7.89
CA MET A 30 -37.52 -18.27 8.99
C MET A 30 -37.97 -17.19 9.96
N ASP A 31 -38.08 -17.57 11.23
CA ASP A 31 -38.23 -16.69 12.38
C ASP A 31 -36.91 -16.57 13.17
N MET A 32 -36.92 -15.78 14.23
CA MET A 32 -35.76 -15.60 15.09
C MET A 32 -35.26 -16.93 15.67
N ASP A 33 -36.14 -17.84 16.04
CA ASP A 33 -35.75 -19.12 16.66
C ASP A 33 -34.97 -19.99 15.67
N HIS A 34 -35.39 -20.03 14.40
CA HIS A 34 -34.61 -20.65 13.33
C HIS A 34 -33.25 -20.00 13.15
N ILE A 35 -33.19 -18.66 13.09
CA ILE A 35 -31.93 -17.90 12.94
C ILE A 35 -30.98 -18.18 14.12
N MET A 36 -31.48 -18.14 15.35
CA MET A 36 -30.69 -18.37 16.57
C MET A 36 -30.18 -19.80 16.64
N THR A 37 -31.01 -20.78 16.27
CA THR A 37 -30.61 -22.20 16.22
C THR A 37 -29.48 -22.40 15.22
N TRP A 38 -29.65 -21.90 13.99
CA TRP A 38 -28.68 -22.06 12.91
C TRP A 38 -27.38 -21.28 13.14
N ALA A 39 -27.47 -20.04 13.65
CA ALA A 39 -26.31 -19.27 14.08
C ALA A 39 -25.51 -20.02 15.15
N THR A 40 -26.21 -20.62 16.12
CA THR A 40 -25.59 -21.41 17.19
C THR A 40 -24.95 -22.69 16.66
N ASP A 41 -25.59 -23.42 15.74
CA ASP A 41 -25.04 -24.63 15.13
C ASP A 41 -23.71 -24.35 14.42
N VAL A 42 -23.66 -23.31 13.58
CA VAL A 42 -22.44 -22.92 12.87
C VAL A 42 -21.37 -22.46 13.88
N ALA A 43 -21.74 -21.66 14.88
CA ALA A 43 -20.79 -21.20 15.89
C ALA A 43 -20.19 -22.35 16.72
N LYS A 44 -21.02 -23.31 17.14
CA LYS A 44 -20.57 -24.53 17.84
C LYS A 44 -19.68 -25.39 16.96
N GLY A 45 -20.05 -25.58 15.69
CA GLY A 45 -19.23 -26.32 14.73
C GLY A 45 -17.85 -25.70 14.53
N MET A 46 -17.77 -24.38 14.42
CA MET A 46 -16.50 -23.67 14.30
C MET A 46 -15.69 -23.66 15.60
N HIS A 47 -16.35 -23.51 16.76
CA HIS A 47 -15.69 -23.64 18.06
C HIS A 47 -15.02 -25.02 18.22
N TYR A 48 -15.73 -26.09 17.84
CA TYR A 48 -15.19 -27.44 17.83
C TYR A 48 -13.92 -27.52 16.96
N LEU A 49 -13.96 -27.02 15.72
CA LEU A 49 -12.81 -27.02 14.81
C LEU A 49 -11.60 -26.25 15.37
N HIS A 50 -11.84 -25.13 16.05
CA HIS A 50 -10.79 -24.25 16.56
C HIS A 50 -10.16 -24.74 17.86
N MET A 51 -10.96 -25.33 18.75
CA MET A 51 -10.58 -25.52 20.15
C MET A 51 -10.70 -26.95 20.69
N GLU A 52 -11.58 -27.79 20.13
CA GLU A 52 -11.91 -29.10 20.69
C GLU A 52 -11.45 -30.28 19.82
N ALA A 53 -11.32 -30.06 18.52
CA ALA A 53 -10.87 -31.08 17.58
C ALA A 53 -9.44 -31.55 17.95
N PRO A 54 -9.11 -32.85 17.73
CA PRO A 54 -7.77 -33.39 18.05
C PRO A 54 -6.63 -32.65 17.35
N VAL A 55 -6.94 -32.01 16.22
CA VAL A 55 -6.04 -31.07 15.55
C VAL A 55 -6.82 -29.80 15.28
N LYS A 56 -6.28 -28.66 15.72
CA LYS A 56 -6.83 -27.33 15.44
C LYS A 56 -6.95 -27.11 13.92
N VAL A 57 -8.14 -26.72 13.48
CA VAL A 57 -8.47 -26.44 12.08
C VAL A 57 -8.94 -25.00 11.95
N ILE A 58 -8.29 -24.19 11.10
CA ILE A 58 -8.80 -22.90 10.65
C ILE A 58 -9.43 -23.12 9.28
N HIS A 59 -10.71 -22.81 9.11
CA HIS A 59 -11.47 -23.19 7.91
C HIS A 59 -11.02 -22.45 6.66
N ARG A 60 -10.82 -21.12 6.74
CA ARG A 60 -10.39 -20.18 5.68
C ARG A 60 -11.33 -20.01 4.48
N ASP A 61 -12.28 -20.93 4.30
CA ASP A 61 -13.32 -20.88 3.27
C ASP A 61 -14.72 -21.08 3.86
N LEU A 62 -14.99 -20.54 5.05
CA LEU A 62 -16.34 -20.61 5.62
C LEU A 62 -17.27 -19.72 4.79
N LYS A 63 -18.37 -20.29 4.30
CA LYS A 63 -19.41 -19.60 3.54
C LYS A 63 -20.69 -20.42 3.56
N SER A 64 -21.82 -19.80 3.28
CA SER A 64 -23.13 -20.47 3.27
C SER A 64 -23.21 -21.66 2.30
N ARG A 65 -22.42 -21.67 1.21
CA ARG A 65 -22.31 -22.84 0.30
C ARG A 65 -21.59 -24.04 0.94
N ASN A 66 -20.71 -23.80 1.91
CA ASN A 66 -19.96 -24.82 2.64
C ASN A 66 -20.67 -25.20 3.95
N VAL A 67 -21.90 -24.76 4.16
CA VAL A 67 -22.78 -25.21 5.24
C VAL A 67 -23.97 -25.94 4.60
N VAL A 68 -24.29 -27.12 5.10
CA VAL A 68 -25.37 -27.96 4.55
C VAL A 68 -26.41 -28.29 5.61
N ILE A 69 -27.64 -28.48 5.18
CA ILE A 69 -28.77 -28.75 6.08
C ILE A 69 -29.05 -30.26 6.08
N ALA A 70 -28.90 -30.90 7.24
CA ALA A 70 -29.19 -32.31 7.44
C ALA A 70 -30.71 -32.58 7.45
N ALA A 71 -31.11 -33.86 7.35
CA ALA A 71 -32.51 -34.26 7.30
C ALA A 71 -33.32 -33.86 8.55
N ASP A 72 -32.64 -33.73 9.69
CA ASP A 72 -33.17 -33.29 10.99
C ASP A 72 -33.12 -31.77 11.18
N GLY A 73 -32.74 -30.99 10.15
CA GLY A 73 -32.66 -29.53 10.20
C GLY A 73 -31.37 -28.97 10.80
N VAL A 74 -30.46 -29.83 11.28
CA VAL A 74 -29.18 -29.41 11.88
C VAL A 74 -28.20 -28.96 10.81
N LEU A 75 -27.51 -27.84 11.05
CA LEU A 75 -26.48 -27.34 10.13
C LEU A 75 -25.15 -28.07 10.31
N LYS A 76 -24.52 -28.43 9.19
CA LYS A 76 -23.23 -29.13 9.16
C LYS A 76 -22.22 -28.39 8.29
N ILE A 77 -21.07 -28.09 8.87
CA ILE A 77 -19.96 -27.43 8.18
C ILE A 77 -19.22 -28.46 7.32
N CYS A 78 -18.97 -28.11 6.06
CA CYS A 78 -18.35 -28.94 5.05
C CYS A 78 -17.06 -28.29 4.51
N ASP A 79 -16.28 -29.05 3.74
CA ASP A 79 -15.09 -28.55 3.01
C ASP A 79 -13.98 -27.88 3.86
N PHE A 80 -13.97 -28.11 5.18
CA PHE A 80 -12.85 -27.78 6.08
C PHE A 80 -11.56 -28.61 5.82
N GLY A 81 -11.52 -29.45 4.78
CA GLY A 81 -10.38 -30.30 4.40
C GLY A 81 -9.34 -29.62 3.48
N ALA A 82 -9.66 -28.47 2.90
CA ALA A 82 -8.71 -27.64 2.13
C ALA A 82 -7.75 -26.83 3.02
N SER A 83 -7.96 -26.86 4.34
CA SER A 83 -7.28 -26.04 5.35
C SER A 83 -5.91 -26.54 5.82
N ARG A 84 -5.53 -27.79 5.55
CA ARG A 84 -4.47 -28.48 6.32
C ARG A 84 -3.09 -28.63 5.67
N PHE A 85 -2.81 -28.10 4.48
CA PHE A 85 -1.47 -28.20 3.90
C PHE A 85 -0.85 -26.82 3.67
N HIS A 86 0.20 -26.54 4.46
CA HIS A 86 1.09 -25.38 4.41
C HIS A 86 1.86 -25.20 3.07
N ASN A 87 1.40 -25.77 1.95
CA ASN A 87 2.14 -25.76 0.69
C ASN A 87 1.28 -25.25 -0.47
N HIS A 88 1.51 -23.98 -0.84
CA HIS A 88 1.57 -23.41 -2.20
C HIS A 88 0.54 -23.78 -3.30
N THR A 89 -0.52 -24.54 -3.05
CA THR A 89 -1.36 -25.07 -4.15
C THR A 89 -2.83 -25.26 -3.79
N THR A 90 -3.45 -24.28 -3.14
CA THR A 90 -4.90 -24.09 -3.31
C THR A 90 -5.11 -22.84 -4.14
N HIS A 91 -5.09 -23.00 -5.46
CA HIS A 91 -5.92 -22.17 -6.34
C HIS A 91 -7.38 -22.41 -5.91
N MET A 92 -7.79 -21.77 -4.81
CA MET A 92 -9.21 -21.51 -4.59
C MET A 92 -9.68 -20.75 -5.82
N SER A 93 -10.87 -21.06 -6.31
CA SER A 93 -11.57 -20.19 -7.26
C SER A 93 -11.77 -18.83 -6.56
N LEU A 94 -10.77 -17.95 -6.65
CA LEU A 94 -10.67 -16.66 -5.96
C LEU A 94 -11.88 -15.80 -6.34
N VAL A 95 -12.26 -15.87 -7.61
CA VAL A 95 -13.40 -15.17 -8.18
C VAL A 95 -14.70 -15.83 -7.69
N GLY A 96 -15.35 -15.18 -6.71
CA GLY A 96 -16.66 -15.59 -6.17
C GLY A 96 -16.67 -15.90 -4.67
N THR A 97 -15.52 -15.94 -4.00
CA THR A 97 -15.44 -16.19 -2.54
C THR A 97 -15.13 -14.93 -1.73
N PHE A 98 -14.62 -13.87 -2.37
CA PHE A 98 -14.25 -12.61 -1.71
C PHE A 98 -15.29 -12.02 -0.74
N PRO A 99 -16.62 -12.08 -0.98
CA PRO A 99 -17.59 -11.55 -0.03
C PRO A 99 -17.50 -12.15 1.39
N TRP A 100 -17.01 -13.38 1.53
CA TRP A 100 -16.86 -14.07 2.82
C TRP A 100 -15.44 -13.99 3.39
N MET A 101 -14.46 -13.49 2.64
CA MET A 101 -13.06 -13.53 3.03
C MET A 101 -12.69 -12.32 3.89
N ALA A 102 -12.01 -12.57 5.01
CA ALA A 102 -11.47 -11.51 5.85
C ALA A 102 -10.39 -10.70 5.10
N PRO A 103 -10.21 -9.39 5.40
CA PRO A 103 -9.23 -8.53 4.73
C PRO A 103 -7.82 -9.12 4.72
N GLU A 104 -7.37 -9.68 5.84
CA GLU A 104 -6.04 -10.28 5.96
C GLU A 104 -5.87 -11.56 5.11
N VAL A 105 -6.95 -12.30 4.85
CA VAL A 105 -6.93 -13.47 3.96
C VAL A 105 -6.83 -13.02 2.51
N ILE A 106 -7.56 -11.97 2.14
CA ILE A 106 -7.52 -11.38 0.79
C ILE A 106 -6.10 -10.87 0.47
N GLN A 107 -5.48 -10.19 1.44
CA GLN A 107 -4.13 -9.61 1.30
C GLN A 107 -2.99 -10.63 1.50
N SER A 108 -3.30 -11.89 1.81
CA SER A 108 -2.29 -12.91 2.18
C SER A 108 -1.38 -12.48 3.35
N LEU A 109 -1.93 -11.71 4.29
CA LEU A 109 -1.28 -11.28 5.53
C LEU A 109 -1.32 -12.41 6.58
N PRO A 110 -0.63 -12.27 7.73
CA PRO A 110 -0.72 -13.25 8.81
C PRO A 110 -2.17 -13.49 9.25
N VAL A 111 -2.61 -14.75 9.15
CA VAL A 111 -4.00 -15.18 9.42
C VAL A 111 -4.11 -15.88 10.77
N SER A 112 -5.12 -15.52 11.56
CA SER A 112 -5.56 -16.21 12.78
C SER A 112 -6.90 -16.94 12.56
N GLU A 113 -7.36 -17.70 13.55
CA GLU A 113 -8.68 -18.35 13.52
C GLU A 113 -9.86 -17.37 13.36
N THR A 114 -9.67 -16.11 13.76
CA THR A 114 -10.68 -15.05 13.66
C THR A 114 -10.93 -14.55 12.23
N CYS A 115 -10.21 -15.07 11.22
CA CYS A 115 -10.65 -14.93 9.84
C CYS A 115 -11.96 -15.69 9.59
N ASP A 116 -12.16 -16.83 10.26
CA ASP A 116 -13.42 -17.59 10.17
C ASP A 116 -14.56 -16.86 10.90
N THR A 117 -14.25 -16.06 11.93
CA THR A 117 -15.23 -15.17 12.58
C THR A 117 -15.79 -14.14 11.59
N TYR A 118 -14.93 -13.54 10.75
CA TYR A 118 -15.39 -12.62 9.71
C TYR A 118 -16.36 -13.30 8.75
N SER A 119 -15.97 -14.48 8.26
CA SER A 119 -16.79 -15.30 7.37
C SER A 119 -18.13 -15.70 8.00
N TYR A 120 -18.13 -16.04 9.29
CA TYR A 120 -19.35 -16.32 10.05
C TYR A 120 -20.27 -15.11 10.10
N GLY A 121 -19.74 -13.89 10.30
CA GLY A 121 -20.53 -12.67 10.25
C GLY A 121 -21.25 -12.49 8.91
N VAL A 122 -20.61 -12.86 7.80
CA VAL A 122 -21.25 -12.83 6.46
C VAL A 122 -22.36 -13.87 6.36
N VAL A 123 -22.16 -15.09 6.86
CA VAL A 123 -23.21 -16.13 6.89
C VAL A 123 -24.40 -15.70 7.76
N LEU A 124 -24.15 -15.06 8.91
CA LEU A 124 -25.20 -14.51 9.76
C LEU A 124 -25.99 -13.40 9.05
N TRP A 125 -25.30 -12.50 8.35
CA TRP A 125 -25.93 -11.47 7.54
C TRP A 125 -26.79 -12.07 6.41
N GLU A 126 -26.33 -13.13 5.75
CA GLU A 126 -27.11 -13.84 4.74
C GLU A 126 -28.40 -14.42 5.32
N MET A 127 -28.34 -15.03 6.51
CA MET A 127 -29.52 -15.58 7.18
C MET A 127 -30.54 -14.49 7.53
N LEU A 128 -30.08 -13.33 8.03
CA LEU A 128 -30.94 -12.21 8.39
C LEU A 128 -31.58 -11.53 7.16
N THR A 129 -30.79 -11.28 6.12
CA THR A 129 -31.23 -10.49 4.96
C THR A 129 -31.81 -11.31 3.83
N ARG A 130 -31.45 -12.59 3.74
CA ARG A 130 -31.77 -13.46 2.60
C ARG A 130 -31.35 -12.84 1.27
N GLU A 131 -30.23 -12.11 1.27
CA GLU A 131 -29.64 -11.50 0.10
C GLU A 131 -28.25 -12.09 -0.19
N VAL A 132 -27.83 -12.01 -1.44
CA VAL A 132 -26.47 -12.41 -1.84
C VAL A 132 -25.50 -11.29 -1.45
N PRO A 133 -24.41 -11.58 -0.71
CA PRO A 133 -23.50 -10.54 -0.27
C PRO A 133 -22.79 -9.89 -1.46
N PHE A 134 -22.78 -8.55 -1.49
CA PHE A 134 -22.25 -7.74 -2.59
C PHE A 134 -22.79 -8.13 -3.98
N LYS A 135 -24.10 -8.44 -4.07
CA LYS A 135 -24.75 -8.93 -5.29
C LYS A 135 -24.45 -8.07 -6.53
N GLY A 136 -23.84 -8.71 -7.53
CA GLY A 136 -23.56 -8.12 -8.83
C GLY A 136 -22.38 -7.16 -8.86
N LEU A 137 -21.53 -7.14 -7.82
CA LEU A 137 -20.20 -6.55 -7.89
C LEU A 137 -19.18 -7.62 -8.31
N GLU A 138 -18.11 -7.19 -8.98
CA GLU A 138 -17.04 -8.09 -9.35
C GLU A 138 -16.19 -8.52 -8.14
N GLY A 139 -15.63 -9.73 -8.17
CA GLY A 139 -14.88 -10.27 -7.03
C GLY A 139 -13.70 -9.39 -6.60
N LEU A 140 -12.92 -8.89 -7.56
CA LEU A 140 -11.77 -8.02 -7.28
C LEU A 140 -12.20 -6.64 -6.73
N GLN A 141 -13.33 -6.13 -7.19
CA GLN A 141 -13.92 -4.90 -6.67
C GLN A 141 -14.34 -5.06 -5.20
N VAL A 142 -15.01 -6.18 -4.87
CA VAL A 142 -15.35 -6.50 -3.47
C VAL A 142 -14.10 -6.59 -2.61
N ALA A 143 -13.05 -7.27 -3.09
CA ALA A 143 -11.78 -7.38 -2.40
C ALA A 143 -11.17 -6.00 -2.10
N TRP A 144 -11.14 -5.10 -3.09
CA TRP A 144 -10.64 -3.74 -2.90
C TRP A 144 -11.50 -2.92 -1.93
N LEU A 145 -12.83 -2.99 -2.02
CA LEU A 145 -13.74 -2.27 -1.12
C LEU A 145 -13.55 -2.71 0.34
N VAL A 146 -13.48 -4.02 0.58
CA VAL A 146 -13.32 -4.59 1.93
C VAL A 146 -11.98 -4.22 2.55
N VAL A 147 -10.90 -4.27 1.76
CA VAL A 147 -9.52 -4.05 2.21
C VAL A 147 -9.17 -2.56 2.29
N GLU A 148 -9.35 -1.82 1.21
CA GLU A 148 -8.84 -0.45 1.05
C GLU A 148 -9.83 0.59 1.58
N LYS A 149 -11.13 0.33 1.47
CA LYS A 149 -12.19 1.26 1.92
C LYS A 149 -12.82 0.88 3.23
N ASN A 150 -12.41 -0.25 3.82
CA ASN A 150 -13.04 -0.83 4.99
C ASN A 150 -14.58 -0.96 4.83
N GLU A 151 -15.05 -1.14 3.60
CA GLU A 151 -16.48 -1.27 3.29
C GLU A 151 -16.98 -2.61 3.84
N ARG A 152 -18.23 -2.65 4.29
CA ARG A 152 -18.91 -3.84 4.80
C ARG A 152 -20.31 -3.94 4.20
N LEU A 153 -20.94 -5.10 4.38
CA LEU A 153 -22.32 -5.29 3.94
C LEU A 153 -23.25 -4.34 4.71
N THR A 154 -24.21 -3.76 4.01
CA THR A 154 -25.21 -2.88 4.61
C THR A 154 -26.02 -3.66 5.65
N ILE A 155 -26.02 -3.18 6.89
CA ILE A 155 -26.93 -3.64 7.93
C ILE A 155 -28.15 -2.73 7.87
N PRO A 156 -29.34 -3.25 7.54
CA PRO A 156 -30.57 -2.48 7.55
C PRO A 156 -30.78 -1.70 8.85
N SER A 157 -31.28 -0.47 8.74
CA SER A 157 -31.54 0.42 9.89
C SER A 157 -32.49 -0.17 10.94
N SER A 158 -33.41 -1.05 10.51
CA SER A 158 -34.37 -1.75 11.37
C SER A 158 -33.87 -3.09 11.93
N CYS A 159 -32.64 -3.52 11.60
CA CYS A 159 -32.05 -4.73 12.17
C CYS A 159 -31.93 -4.59 13.71
N PRO A 160 -32.32 -5.61 14.50
CA PRO A 160 -32.18 -5.54 15.95
C PRO A 160 -30.74 -5.27 16.37
N ARG A 161 -30.56 -4.35 17.32
CA ARG A 161 -29.25 -3.83 17.72
C ARG A 161 -28.27 -4.92 18.11
N SER A 162 -28.73 -5.97 18.80
CA SER A 162 -27.88 -7.09 19.23
C SER A 162 -27.26 -7.85 18.03
N PHE A 163 -28.02 -8.05 16.96
CA PHE A 163 -27.49 -8.65 15.72
C PHE A 163 -26.54 -7.69 15.00
N ALA A 164 -26.89 -6.41 14.89
CA ALA A 164 -26.04 -5.41 14.25
C ALA A 164 -24.67 -5.29 14.94
N GLU A 165 -24.67 -5.26 16.28
CA GLU A 165 -23.45 -5.21 17.10
C GLU A 165 -22.60 -6.47 16.92
N LEU A 166 -23.21 -7.66 16.91
CA LEU A 166 -22.49 -8.92 16.66
C LEU A 166 -21.86 -8.93 15.26
N LEU A 167 -22.56 -8.44 14.23
CA LEU A 167 -22.02 -8.30 12.87
C LEU A 167 -20.83 -7.33 12.84
N HIS A 168 -20.95 -6.15 13.47
CA HIS A 168 -19.86 -5.19 13.57
C HIS A 168 -18.62 -5.78 14.23
N GLN A 169 -18.79 -6.48 15.36
CA GLN A 169 -17.69 -7.15 16.05
C GLN A 169 -17.03 -8.24 15.20
N CYS A 170 -17.81 -9.01 14.43
CA CYS A 170 -17.27 -10.01 13.51
C CYS A 170 -16.47 -9.39 12.35
N TRP A 171 -16.81 -8.15 11.97
CA TRP A 171 -16.25 -7.46 10.80
C TRP A 171 -15.21 -6.38 11.13
N GLU A 172 -14.75 -6.31 12.37
CA GLU A 172 -13.62 -5.48 12.79
C GLU A 172 -12.42 -5.66 11.85
N ALA A 173 -11.80 -4.55 11.45
CA ALA A 173 -10.65 -4.56 10.56
C ALA A 173 -9.45 -5.25 11.23
N ASP A 174 -9.23 -4.94 12.51
CA ASP A 174 -8.24 -5.63 13.34
C ASP A 174 -8.78 -7.01 13.76
N ALA A 175 -8.21 -8.07 13.19
CA ALA A 175 -8.59 -9.45 13.46
C ALA A 175 -8.48 -9.84 14.94
N LYS A 176 -7.71 -9.11 15.76
CA LYS A 176 -7.59 -9.36 17.21
C LYS A 176 -8.77 -8.85 18.02
N LYS A 177 -9.55 -7.91 17.47
CA LYS A 177 -10.76 -7.36 18.11
C LYS A 177 -12.00 -8.21 17.87
N ARG A 178 -11.95 -9.10 16.88
CA ARG A 178 -13.06 -10.00 16.56
C ARG A 178 -13.26 -11.03 17.67
N PRO A 179 -14.50 -11.38 18.01
CA PRO A 179 -14.78 -12.37 19.05
C PRO A 179 -14.38 -13.78 18.59
N SER A 180 -13.91 -14.59 19.54
CA SER A 180 -13.80 -16.04 19.36
C SER A 180 -15.18 -16.68 19.26
N PHE A 181 -15.29 -17.85 18.65
CA PHE A 181 -16.56 -18.58 18.59
C PHE A 181 -17.16 -18.91 19.97
N LYS A 182 -16.33 -19.08 21.00
CA LYS A 182 -16.83 -19.22 22.39
C LYS A 182 -17.56 -17.96 22.87
N GLN A 183 -17.02 -16.78 22.57
CA GLN A 183 -17.67 -15.50 22.89
C GLN A 183 -18.95 -15.32 22.08
N ILE A 184 -18.94 -15.67 20.79
CA ILE A 184 -20.13 -15.62 19.93
C ILE A 184 -21.25 -16.49 20.51
N ILE A 185 -20.97 -17.73 20.91
CA ILE A 185 -21.96 -18.63 21.52
C ILE A 185 -22.54 -18.00 22.79
N SER A 186 -21.70 -17.43 23.65
CA SER A 186 -22.17 -16.73 24.86
C SER A 186 -23.01 -15.49 24.56
N ILE A 187 -22.68 -14.74 23.51
CA ILE A 187 -23.49 -13.61 23.04
C ILE A 187 -24.85 -14.09 22.55
N LEU A 188 -24.90 -15.18 21.76
CA LEU A 188 -26.15 -15.77 21.28
C LEU A 188 -27.01 -16.30 22.43
N GLU A 189 -26.41 -16.94 23.43
CA GLU A 189 -27.12 -17.36 24.65
C GLU A 189 -27.72 -16.15 25.38
N SER A 190 -26.95 -15.07 25.54
CA SER A 190 -27.47 -13.82 26.11
C SER A 190 -28.62 -13.23 25.29
N MET A 191 -28.53 -13.26 23.96
CA MET A 191 -29.58 -12.78 23.06
C MET A 191 -30.86 -13.62 23.17
N SER A 192 -30.73 -14.95 23.33
CA SER A 192 -31.88 -15.85 23.47
C SER A 192 -32.66 -15.63 24.77
N ASN A 193 -32.03 -15.03 25.79
CA ASN A 193 -32.68 -14.67 27.05
C ASN A 193 -33.37 -13.30 27.02
N ASP A 194 -33.23 -12.52 25.95
CA ASP A 194 -33.90 -11.22 25.80
C ASP A 194 -35.35 -11.42 25.33
N THR A 195 -36.32 -11.13 26.21
CA THR A 195 -37.74 -11.32 25.93
C THR A 195 -38.29 -10.40 24.85
N ASN A 196 -37.62 -9.29 24.53
CA ASN A 196 -38.10 -8.34 23.51
C ASN A 196 -37.49 -8.63 22.13
N LEU A 197 -36.42 -9.39 22.06
CA LEU A 197 -35.69 -9.64 20.82
C LEU A 197 -36.50 -10.47 19.80
N PRO A 198 -37.30 -11.49 20.18
CA PRO A 198 -38.16 -12.22 19.25
C PRO A 198 -39.08 -11.32 18.43
N ASP A 199 -39.83 -10.43 19.08
CA ASP A 199 -40.76 -9.53 18.38
C ASP A 199 -40.02 -8.56 17.46
N GLN A 200 -38.92 -7.97 17.92
CA GLN A 200 -38.10 -7.07 17.11
C GLN A 200 -37.48 -7.78 15.89
N CYS A 201 -36.93 -8.97 16.10
CA CYS A 201 -36.27 -9.75 15.05
C CYS A 201 -37.29 -10.28 14.04
N ASN A 202 -38.41 -10.86 14.48
CA ASN A 202 -39.45 -11.33 13.58
C ASN A 202 -40.08 -10.18 12.78
N SER A 203 -40.34 -9.03 13.43
CA SER A 203 -40.79 -7.83 12.73
C SER A 203 -39.78 -7.41 11.65
N PHE A 204 -38.48 -7.42 11.95
CA PHE A 204 -37.43 -7.11 10.97
C PHE A 204 -37.38 -8.14 9.83
N LEU A 205 -37.42 -9.44 10.15
CA LEU A 205 -37.33 -10.53 9.16
C LEU A 205 -38.47 -10.45 8.15
N HIS A 206 -39.71 -10.27 8.61
CA HIS A 206 -40.88 -10.20 7.74
C HIS A 206 -41.05 -8.85 7.02
N ASN A 207 -40.39 -7.79 7.50
CA ASN A 207 -40.44 -6.47 6.88
C ASN A 207 -39.36 -6.24 5.80
N LYS A 208 -38.96 -7.32 5.11
CA LYS A 208 -37.94 -7.27 4.04
C LYS A 208 -38.27 -6.28 2.93
N ALA A 209 -39.55 -6.11 2.59
CA ALA A 209 -39.98 -5.19 1.55
C ALA A 209 -39.60 -3.73 1.82
N GLU A 210 -39.59 -3.30 3.08
CA GLU A 210 -39.24 -1.91 3.45
C GLU A 210 -37.74 -1.67 3.40
N TRP A 211 -36.95 -2.48 4.11
CA TRP A 211 -35.52 -2.20 4.27
C TRP A 211 -34.65 -2.72 3.11
N ARG A 212 -35.18 -3.58 2.22
CA ARG A 212 -34.41 -4.09 1.07
C ARG A 212 -33.88 -2.96 0.18
N CYS A 213 -34.60 -1.84 0.10
CA CYS A 213 -34.17 -0.66 -0.65
C CYS A 213 -32.84 -0.07 -0.12
N GLU A 214 -32.51 -0.23 1.17
CA GLU A 214 -31.26 0.27 1.76
C GLU A 214 -30.04 -0.49 1.22
N ILE A 215 -30.16 -1.82 1.11
CA ILE A 215 -29.12 -2.69 0.53
C ILE A 215 -28.97 -2.38 -0.96
N GLU A 216 -30.08 -2.30 -1.69
CA GLU A 216 -30.07 -2.00 -3.14
C GLU A 216 -29.47 -0.61 -3.43
N ALA A 217 -29.80 0.40 -2.62
CA ALA A 217 -29.22 1.74 -2.74
C ALA A 217 -27.69 1.73 -2.54
N THR A 218 -27.19 0.93 -1.59
CA THR A 218 -25.75 0.79 -1.37
C THR A 218 -25.08 0.10 -2.55
N LEU A 219 -25.68 -0.97 -3.09
CA LEU A 219 -25.15 -1.67 -4.26
C LEU A 219 -25.10 -0.76 -5.49
N GLU A 220 -26.13 0.06 -5.72
CA GLU A 220 -26.14 1.03 -6.82
C GLU A 220 -25.07 2.11 -6.65
N ARG A 221 -24.89 2.61 -5.41
CA ARG A 221 -23.81 3.56 -5.07
C ARG A 221 -22.43 2.98 -5.42
N LEU A 222 -22.17 1.73 -5.03
CA LEU A 222 -20.88 1.07 -5.27
C LEU A 222 -20.63 0.83 -6.77
N LYS A 223 -21.64 0.37 -7.52
CA LYS A 223 -21.56 0.20 -8.98
C LYS A 223 -21.36 1.52 -9.72
N LYS A 224 -21.99 2.60 -9.24
CA LYS A 224 -21.78 3.94 -9.81
C LYS A 224 -20.34 4.41 -9.57
N LEU A 225 -19.82 4.24 -8.36
CA LEU A 225 -18.46 4.65 -8.01
C LEU A 225 -17.41 3.93 -8.89
N GLU A 226 -17.62 2.66 -9.19
CA GLU A 226 -16.75 1.89 -10.10
C GLU A 226 -16.79 2.43 -11.53
N ARG A 227 -17.97 2.71 -12.08
CA ARG A 227 -18.10 3.33 -13.41
C ARG A 227 -17.36 4.67 -13.46
N ASP A 228 -17.52 5.49 -12.42
CA ASP A 228 -16.87 6.80 -12.34
C ASP A 228 -15.34 6.68 -12.20
N LEU A 229 -14.84 5.71 -11.43
CA LEU A 229 -13.41 5.42 -11.32
C LEU A 229 -12.83 4.93 -12.66
N SER A 230 -13.51 4.00 -13.34
CA SER A 230 -13.10 3.50 -14.65
C SER A 230 -13.01 4.61 -15.70
N PHE A 231 -13.98 5.54 -15.69
CA PHE A 231 -13.94 6.72 -16.56
C PHE A 231 -12.73 7.62 -16.26
N LYS A 232 -12.46 7.90 -14.99
CA LYS A 232 -11.29 8.72 -14.58
C LYS A 232 -9.97 8.07 -14.93
N GLU A 233 -9.84 6.74 -14.80
CA GLU A 233 -8.64 6.01 -15.20
C GLU A 233 -8.35 6.13 -16.70
N GLN A 234 -9.39 6.05 -17.54
CA GLN A 234 -9.25 6.23 -18.99
C GLN A 234 -8.81 7.66 -19.33
N GLU A 235 -9.40 8.65 -18.66
CA GLU A 235 -9.03 10.05 -18.85
C GLU A 235 -7.57 10.31 -18.45
N LEU A 236 -7.11 9.74 -17.33
CA LEU A 236 -5.71 9.82 -16.89
C LEU A 236 -4.76 9.16 -17.90
N LYS A 237 -5.08 7.97 -18.40
CA LYS A 237 -4.28 7.29 -19.43
C LYS A 237 -4.14 8.13 -20.71
N GLU A 238 -5.21 8.78 -21.14
CA GLU A 238 -5.15 9.66 -22.32
C GLU A 238 -4.37 10.96 -22.05
N ARG A 239 -4.45 11.50 -20.83
CA ARG A 239 -3.59 12.63 -20.40
C ARG A 239 -2.11 12.23 -20.38
N GLU A 240 -1.77 11.09 -19.80
CA GLU A 240 -0.40 10.56 -19.81
C GLU A 240 0.13 10.35 -21.24
N ARG A 241 -0.70 9.82 -22.14
CA ARG A 241 -0.34 9.64 -23.55
C ARG A 241 -0.04 10.98 -24.23
N ARG A 242 -0.86 12.00 -23.98
CA ARG A 242 -0.66 13.36 -24.51
C ARG A 242 0.60 14.01 -23.95
N LEU A 243 0.86 13.87 -22.65
CA LEU A 243 2.08 14.38 -22.03
C LEU A 243 3.33 13.75 -22.65
N LYS A 244 3.36 12.42 -22.82
CA LYS A 244 4.47 11.73 -23.50
C LYS A 244 4.70 12.22 -24.92
N MET A 245 3.63 12.43 -25.70
CA MET A 245 3.77 13.00 -27.06
C MET A 245 4.30 14.43 -27.03
N TRP A 246 3.89 15.23 -26.04
CA TRP A 246 4.34 16.62 -25.90
C TRP A 246 5.80 16.70 -25.46
N GLU A 247 6.22 15.86 -24.52
CA GLU A 247 7.63 15.68 -24.12
C GLU A 247 8.50 15.28 -25.31
N GLN A 248 8.04 14.33 -26.13
CA GLN A 248 8.76 13.93 -27.33
C GLN A 248 8.89 15.10 -28.33
N LYS A 249 7.82 15.86 -28.57
CA LYS A 249 7.87 17.05 -29.43
C LYS A 249 8.82 18.12 -28.91
N LEU A 250 8.82 18.38 -27.61
CA LEU A 250 9.77 19.31 -26.98
C LEU A 250 11.21 18.84 -27.19
N THR A 251 11.47 17.54 -27.05
CA THR A 251 12.79 16.94 -27.25
C THR A 251 13.25 17.04 -28.71
N GLU A 252 12.33 16.84 -29.66
CA GLU A 252 12.61 17.03 -31.09
C GLU A 252 12.86 18.52 -31.44
N GLN A 253 12.11 19.44 -30.82
CA GLN A 253 12.25 20.89 -31.06
C GLN A 253 13.47 21.50 -30.38
N SER A 254 13.94 20.95 -29.26
CA SER A 254 14.99 21.57 -28.45
C SER A 254 16.38 21.49 -29.09
N ASN A 255 16.56 20.78 -30.22
CA ASN A 255 17.88 20.58 -30.85
C ASN A 255 18.95 20.13 -29.84
N THR A 256 18.56 19.50 -28.73
CA THR A 256 19.48 18.99 -27.69
C THR A 256 19.93 17.60 -28.13
N PRO A 257 21.24 17.27 -28.13
CA PRO A 257 21.66 15.89 -28.38
C PRO A 257 20.95 14.96 -27.40
N LEU A 258 20.35 13.87 -27.90
CA LEU A 258 19.77 12.84 -27.04
C LEU A 258 20.91 12.24 -26.20
N LEU A 259 21.00 12.66 -24.95
CA LEU A 259 21.92 12.09 -23.99
C LEU A 259 21.42 10.68 -23.62
N PRO A 260 22.26 9.64 -23.66
CA PRO A 260 21.88 8.30 -23.21
C PRO A 260 21.38 8.27 -21.77
N SER A 261 21.95 9.14 -20.92
CA SER A 261 21.46 9.45 -19.57
C SER A 261 21.90 10.85 -19.13
N PHE A 262 21.20 11.44 -18.15
CA PHE A 262 21.63 12.69 -17.50
C PHE A 262 22.81 12.51 -16.54
N GLU A 263 23.16 11.26 -16.18
CA GLU A 263 24.28 10.96 -15.28
C GLU A 263 25.55 10.67 -16.08
N ILE A 264 26.23 11.73 -16.53
CA ILE A 264 27.42 11.64 -17.39
C ILE A 264 28.52 10.78 -16.76
N GLY A 265 28.66 10.83 -15.43
CA GLY A 265 29.63 9.99 -14.71
C GLY A 265 29.41 8.48 -14.87
N ALA A 266 28.25 8.03 -15.30
CA ALA A 266 27.93 6.62 -15.54
C ALA A 266 28.07 6.19 -17.00
N TRP A 267 28.36 7.11 -17.93
CA TRP A 267 28.43 6.79 -19.35
C TRP A 267 29.57 5.84 -19.70
N THR A 268 29.21 4.83 -20.49
CA THR A 268 30.12 3.87 -21.10
C THR A 268 30.80 4.47 -22.35
N GLU A 269 31.75 3.73 -22.92
CA GLU A 269 32.41 4.12 -24.18
C GLU A 269 31.40 4.20 -25.34
N ASP A 270 30.36 3.37 -25.34
CA ASP A 270 29.29 3.38 -26.34
C ASP A 270 28.41 4.63 -26.24
N ASP A 271 28.15 5.10 -25.02
CA ASP A 271 27.39 6.32 -24.76
C ASP A 271 28.15 7.57 -25.25
N VAL A 272 29.46 7.63 -24.96
CA VAL A 272 30.35 8.69 -25.46
C VAL A 272 30.46 8.64 -26.98
N TYR A 273 30.61 7.45 -27.56
CA TYR A 273 30.64 7.25 -29.00
C TYR A 273 29.39 7.81 -29.68
N PHE A 274 28.20 7.48 -29.15
CA PHE A 274 26.93 7.97 -29.70
C PHE A 274 26.81 9.49 -29.57
N TRP A 275 27.20 10.06 -28.43
CA TRP A 275 27.20 11.51 -28.23
C TRP A 275 28.12 12.23 -29.23
N VAL A 276 29.35 11.75 -29.43
CA VAL A 276 30.29 12.32 -30.42
C VAL A 276 29.72 12.21 -31.84
N GLN A 277 29.08 11.09 -32.20
CA GLN A 277 28.42 10.98 -33.50
C GLN A 277 27.31 12.02 -33.70
N GLN A 278 26.52 12.31 -32.67
CA GLN A 278 25.46 13.33 -32.74
C GLN A 278 26.05 14.75 -32.85
N LEU A 279 27.17 15.01 -32.18
CA LEU A 279 27.89 16.28 -32.26
C LEU A 279 28.38 16.56 -33.69
N VAL A 280 29.00 15.54 -34.30
CA VAL A 280 29.54 15.61 -35.66
C VAL A 280 28.45 15.78 -36.71
N ARG A 281 27.26 15.20 -36.50
CA ARG A 281 26.10 15.38 -37.40
C ARG A 281 25.52 16.79 -37.40
N LYS A 282 25.78 17.61 -36.37
CA LYS A 282 25.28 18.99 -36.25
C LYS A 282 26.26 20.05 -36.76
N GLY A 283 27.56 19.73 -36.77
CA GLY A 283 28.60 20.58 -37.35
C GLY A 283 28.68 20.38 -38.86
N ASP A 284 29.04 21.42 -39.58
CA ASP A 284 29.12 21.44 -41.04
C ASP A 284 29.84 20.22 -41.63
N SER A 285 29.35 19.78 -42.78
CA SER A 285 29.57 18.50 -43.47
C SER A 285 31.01 18.21 -43.96
N SER A 286 32.03 18.41 -43.13
CA SER A 286 33.39 17.97 -43.44
C SER A 286 33.50 16.45 -43.25
N VAL A 287 33.91 15.74 -44.31
CA VAL A 287 34.12 14.29 -44.33
C VAL A 287 35.08 13.83 -43.21
N GLU A 288 35.97 14.72 -42.76
CA GLU A 288 36.99 14.46 -41.74
C GLU A 288 36.42 14.22 -40.33
N MET A 289 35.30 14.83 -39.94
CA MET A 289 34.79 14.66 -38.58
C MET A 289 34.11 13.29 -38.34
N SER A 290 33.71 12.60 -39.41
CA SER A 290 32.93 11.34 -39.33
C SER A 290 33.69 10.17 -38.71
N GLY A 291 35.02 10.24 -38.61
CA GLY A 291 35.87 9.21 -37.99
C GLY A 291 36.18 9.43 -36.50
N TYR A 292 35.94 10.62 -35.94
CA TYR A 292 36.38 10.94 -34.58
C TYR A 292 35.64 10.15 -33.50
N ALA A 293 34.37 9.82 -33.70
CA ALA A 293 33.63 8.98 -32.75
C ALA A 293 34.36 7.66 -32.46
N SER A 294 34.91 7.03 -33.50
CA SER A 294 35.68 5.79 -33.36
C SER A 294 36.95 6.00 -32.53
N LEU A 295 37.63 7.14 -32.66
CA LEU A 295 38.83 7.44 -31.85
C LEU A 295 38.51 7.54 -30.36
N PHE A 296 37.37 8.15 -29.98
CA PHE A 296 36.95 8.19 -28.57
C PHE A 296 36.68 6.79 -28.01
N LYS A 297 36.12 5.90 -28.83
CA LYS A 297 35.89 4.50 -28.44
C LYS A 297 37.18 3.70 -28.36
N GLU A 298 38.06 3.81 -29.36
CA GLU A 298 39.36 3.11 -29.39
C GLU A 298 40.29 3.53 -28.24
N ASN A 299 40.16 4.77 -27.76
CA ASN A 299 40.90 5.28 -26.60
C ASN A 299 40.20 5.04 -25.24
N ASN A 300 39.12 4.26 -25.22
CA ASN A 300 38.36 3.88 -24.02
C ASN A 300 37.86 5.09 -23.22
N ILE A 301 37.35 6.12 -23.90
CA ILE A 301 36.84 7.32 -23.25
C ILE A 301 35.42 7.06 -22.71
N THR A 302 35.31 6.97 -21.39
CA THR A 302 34.03 6.92 -20.64
C THR A 302 33.60 8.32 -20.23
N GLY A 303 32.37 8.53 -19.75
CA GLY A 303 31.89 9.87 -19.39
C GLY A 303 32.71 10.55 -18.29
N LYS A 304 33.25 9.80 -17.32
CA LYS A 304 34.19 10.35 -16.33
C LYS A 304 35.48 10.89 -16.96
N ARG A 305 36.00 10.19 -17.96
CA ARG A 305 37.22 10.60 -18.68
C ARG A 305 36.90 11.76 -19.63
N LEU A 306 35.74 11.73 -20.29
CA LEU A 306 35.27 12.79 -21.19
C LEU A 306 35.26 14.16 -20.51
N LEU A 307 34.78 14.24 -19.26
CA LEU A 307 34.74 15.47 -18.46
C LEU A 307 36.13 15.97 -18.03
N LEU A 308 37.17 15.15 -18.13
CA LEU A 308 38.54 15.46 -17.72
C LEU A 308 39.48 15.72 -18.91
N LEU A 309 39.02 15.51 -20.15
CA LEU A 309 39.87 15.64 -21.33
C LEU A 309 40.40 17.07 -21.49
N ASP A 310 41.72 17.19 -21.60
CA ASP A 310 42.38 18.43 -21.93
C ASP A 310 42.62 18.59 -23.45
N GLU A 311 43.27 19.69 -23.86
CA GLU A 311 43.57 19.91 -25.29
C GLU A 311 44.65 18.95 -25.80
N GLU A 312 45.60 18.58 -24.94
CA GLU A 312 46.73 17.72 -25.30
C GLU A 312 46.27 16.27 -25.44
N ASP A 313 45.35 15.83 -24.57
CA ASP A 313 44.69 14.52 -24.68
C ASP A 313 44.00 14.35 -26.05
N LEU A 314 43.31 15.38 -26.54
CA LEU A 314 42.63 15.34 -27.84
C LEU A 314 43.63 15.26 -29.00
N LYS A 315 44.79 15.92 -28.89
CA LYS A 315 45.87 15.81 -29.89
C LYS A 315 46.50 14.44 -29.88
N ASP A 316 46.75 13.88 -28.70
CA ASP A 316 47.32 12.54 -28.50
C ASP A 316 46.38 11.44 -29.03
N MET A 317 45.07 11.67 -28.96
CA MET A 317 44.06 10.81 -29.59
C MET A 317 44.02 10.91 -31.13
N GLY A 318 44.76 11.85 -31.74
CA GLY A 318 44.84 12.05 -33.19
C GLY A 318 43.99 13.20 -33.75
N ILE A 319 43.39 14.04 -32.91
CA ILE A 319 42.61 15.21 -33.33
C ILE A 319 43.54 16.42 -33.41
N VAL A 320 44.21 16.60 -34.55
CA VAL A 320 45.24 17.64 -34.73
C VAL A 320 44.71 18.99 -35.23
N SER A 321 43.49 19.03 -35.78
CA SER A 321 42.89 20.28 -36.28
C SER A 321 42.48 21.17 -35.12
N LYS A 322 43.08 22.36 -35.05
CA LYS A 322 42.77 23.36 -34.01
C LYS A 322 41.27 23.74 -33.99
N GLY A 323 40.60 23.75 -35.14
CA GLY A 323 39.16 24.00 -35.23
C GLY A 323 38.32 22.86 -34.63
N HIS A 324 38.71 21.61 -34.87
CA HIS A 324 38.02 20.45 -34.30
C HIS A 324 38.24 20.33 -32.79
N ILE A 325 39.45 20.61 -32.31
CA ILE A 325 39.78 20.68 -30.88
C ILE A 325 38.87 21.72 -30.19
N ILE A 326 38.78 22.94 -30.72
CA ILE A 326 37.92 24.00 -30.16
C ILE A 326 36.45 23.58 -30.14
N HIS A 327 35.97 22.94 -31.21
CA HIS A 327 34.60 22.45 -31.29
C HIS A 327 34.30 21.38 -30.23
N PHE A 328 35.16 20.38 -30.07
CA PHE A 328 34.99 19.35 -29.04
C PHE A 328 35.11 19.90 -27.63
N LYS A 329 36.07 20.80 -27.38
CA LYS A 329 36.22 21.48 -26.08
C LYS A 329 34.97 22.27 -25.71
N SER A 330 34.47 23.11 -26.61
CA SER A 330 33.25 23.88 -26.39
C SER A 330 32.02 22.98 -26.16
N ALA A 331 31.94 21.86 -26.87
CA ALA A 331 30.87 20.88 -26.68
C ALA A 331 30.94 20.15 -25.33
N ILE A 332 32.14 19.73 -24.90
CA ILE A 332 32.38 19.10 -23.60
C ILE A 332 32.12 20.09 -22.48
N GLU A 333 32.54 21.35 -22.61
CA GLU A 333 32.26 22.42 -21.65
C GLU A 333 30.76 22.67 -21.52
N LYS A 334 30.03 22.78 -22.64
CA LYS A 334 28.57 22.92 -22.62
C LYS A 334 27.91 21.71 -21.96
N LEU A 335 28.33 20.50 -22.30
CA LEU A 335 27.82 19.26 -21.70
C LEU A 335 28.08 19.22 -20.18
N THR A 336 29.26 19.66 -19.75
CA THR A 336 29.65 19.76 -18.34
C THR A 336 28.81 20.81 -17.62
N HIS A 337 28.57 21.96 -18.27
CA HIS A 337 27.74 23.03 -17.74
C HIS A 337 26.27 22.60 -17.60
N ASP A 338 25.70 21.98 -18.62
CA ASP A 338 24.33 21.44 -18.60
C ASP A 338 24.18 20.36 -17.51
N TYR A 339 25.18 19.49 -17.36
CA TYR A 339 25.25 18.47 -16.29
C TYR A 339 25.30 19.10 -14.91
N LEU A 340 26.18 20.08 -14.69
CA LEU A 340 26.29 20.77 -13.41
C LEU A 340 25.04 21.59 -13.09
N ASN A 341 24.39 22.21 -14.08
CA ASN A 341 23.15 22.98 -13.92
C ASN A 341 21.94 22.10 -13.55
N LEU A 342 21.92 20.82 -13.93
CA LEU A 342 20.90 19.87 -13.49
C LEU A 342 21.05 19.51 -11.99
N PHE A 343 22.27 19.56 -11.45
CA PHE A 343 22.54 19.39 -10.02
C PHE A 343 22.54 20.71 -9.24
N HIS A 344 22.71 21.84 -9.92
CA HIS A 344 22.69 23.19 -9.38
C HIS A 344 21.75 24.05 -10.22
N PHE A 345 20.47 24.03 -9.86
CA PHE A 345 19.49 24.93 -10.47
C PHE A 345 19.99 26.37 -10.37
N PRO A 346 20.06 27.15 -11.48
CA PRO A 346 20.36 28.57 -11.39
C PRO A 346 19.26 29.23 -10.54
N PRO A 347 19.60 30.19 -9.65
CA PRO A 347 18.56 31.06 -9.10
C PRO A 347 17.86 31.75 -10.28
N LEU A 348 16.54 31.91 -10.20
CA LEU A 348 15.77 32.66 -11.19
C LEU A 348 16.37 34.07 -11.32
N ILE A 349 17.16 34.31 -12.38
CA ILE A 349 17.67 35.63 -12.71
C ILE A 349 16.47 36.43 -13.19
N LYS A 350 15.91 37.26 -12.31
CA LYS A 350 15.09 38.39 -12.75
C LYS A 350 16.02 39.34 -13.49
N ASP A 351 15.64 39.68 -14.71
CA ASP A 351 16.26 40.72 -15.52
C ASP A 351 16.35 42.00 -14.68
N SER A 352 17.55 42.33 -14.18
CA SER A 352 17.79 43.44 -13.28
C SER A 352 18.12 44.69 -14.09
N GLY A 353 17.09 45.44 -14.47
CA GLY A 353 17.23 46.85 -14.76
C GLY A 353 17.04 47.67 -13.48
N GLY A 354 18.13 48.00 -12.79
CA GLY A 354 18.20 49.13 -11.85
C GLY A 354 18.39 48.83 -10.36
N GLU A 355 19.61 49.08 -9.90
CA GLU A 355 20.04 49.57 -8.56
C GLU A 355 19.98 48.66 -7.30
N PRO A 356 20.88 48.91 -6.31
CA PRO A 356 21.43 47.88 -5.43
C PRO A 356 20.75 47.76 -4.06
N GLU A 357 20.94 46.56 -3.47
CA GLU A 357 20.92 46.21 -2.04
C GLU A 357 19.75 46.67 -1.17
N GLU A 358 18.86 45.72 -0.86
CA GLU A 358 18.41 45.52 0.53
C GLU A 358 18.63 44.04 0.91
N ASN A 359 19.47 43.82 1.93
CA ASN A 359 19.62 42.53 2.59
C ASN A 359 18.28 42.14 3.23
N GLU A 360 17.47 41.33 2.54
CA GLU A 360 16.39 40.60 3.22
C GLU A 360 17.00 39.44 3.99
N GLU A 361 17.26 39.66 5.28
CA GLU A 361 17.50 38.57 6.24
C GLU A 361 16.29 37.64 6.26
N LYS A 362 16.45 36.43 5.71
CA LYS A 362 15.47 35.35 5.88
C LYS A 362 15.47 34.90 7.34
N LEU A 363 14.49 35.35 8.10
CA LEU A 363 14.17 34.83 9.42
C LEU A 363 13.70 33.37 9.31
N VAL A 364 14.49 32.45 9.85
CA VAL A 364 14.13 31.05 10.04
C VAL A 364 13.71 30.88 11.49
N ASN A 365 12.46 30.48 11.73
CA ASN A 365 11.98 30.16 13.07
C ASN A 365 12.37 28.73 13.40
N LEU A 366 13.14 28.55 14.48
CA LEU A 366 13.62 27.26 14.94
C LEU A 366 12.95 26.94 16.28
N GLU A 367 12.06 25.94 16.30
CA GLU A 367 11.37 25.54 17.52
C GLU A 367 12.02 24.27 18.11
N LEU A 368 12.69 24.45 19.26
CA LEU A 368 13.38 23.38 19.97
C LEU A 368 12.46 22.82 21.06
N VAL A 369 11.93 21.62 20.85
CA VAL A 369 11.09 20.93 21.82
C VAL A 369 11.93 19.93 22.63
N PHE A 370 12.25 20.29 23.88
CA PHE A 370 12.98 19.42 24.79
C PHE A 370 12.04 18.40 25.44
N GLY A 371 12.01 17.17 24.92
CA GLY A 371 11.37 16.04 25.59
C GLY A 371 12.29 15.41 26.64
N PHE A 372 11.87 15.34 27.91
CA PHE A 372 12.63 14.65 28.96
C PHE A 372 12.36 13.14 28.92
N HIS A 373 13.14 12.39 28.14
CA HIS A 373 13.22 10.94 28.26
C HIS A 373 14.64 10.52 28.64
N LEU A 374 14.91 10.59 29.95
CA LEU A 374 16.11 10.01 30.54
C LEU A 374 15.93 8.49 30.59
N LYS A 375 16.74 7.75 29.83
CA LYS A 375 16.80 6.29 29.95
C LYS A 375 18.15 5.91 30.57
N PRO A 376 18.19 5.19 31.71
CA PRO A 376 19.44 4.71 32.28
C PRO A 376 20.12 3.76 31.27
N GLY A 377 21.41 4.02 31.01
CA GLY A 377 22.26 3.20 30.16
C GLY A 377 22.74 1.94 30.88
N ALA A 378 23.63 1.18 30.24
CA ALA A 378 24.07 -0.13 30.73
C ALA A 378 25.04 -0.06 31.93
N GLY A 379 25.47 1.14 32.34
CA GLY A 379 26.37 1.36 33.48
C GLY A 379 25.79 2.35 34.50
N PRO A 380 26.30 2.35 35.75
CA PRO A 380 25.73 3.12 36.87
C PRO A 380 25.82 4.65 36.73
N GLN A 381 26.56 5.16 35.73
CA GLN A 381 26.67 6.60 35.43
C GLN A 381 26.37 6.93 33.97
N ASP A 382 25.79 5.98 33.23
CA ASP A 382 25.55 6.11 31.79
C ASP A 382 24.10 6.57 31.58
N CYS A 383 23.87 7.74 30.99
CA CYS A 383 22.53 8.26 30.71
C CYS A 383 22.35 8.51 29.21
N LYS A 384 21.28 8.00 28.62
CA LYS A 384 20.90 8.28 27.24
C LYS A 384 19.79 9.32 27.20
N TRP A 385 19.99 10.35 26.37
CA TRP A 385 19.05 11.42 26.13
C TRP A 385 18.57 11.36 24.68
N LYS A 386 17.30 11.71 24.46
CA LYS A 386 16.72 11.89 23.12
C LYS A 386 16.21 13.32 23.00
N MET A 387 16.60 14.00 21.93
CA MET A 387 16.13 15.34 21.59
C MET A 387 15.41 15.30 20.25
N TYR A 388 14.29 16.01 20.17
CA TYR A 388 13.54 16.20 18.94
C TYR A 388 13.65 17.66 18.53
N MET A 389 13.84 17.90 17.24
CA MET A 389 13.93 19.25 16.67
C MET A 389 12.99 19.29 15.48
N GLU A 390 12.09 20.27 15.47
CA GLU A 390 11.17 20.54 14.39
C GLU A 390 11.54 21.89 13.77
N MET A 391 11.60 21.94 12.45
CA MET A 391 11.94 23.16 11.71
C MET A 391 10.84 23.42 10.70
N ASP A 392 10.28 24.62 10.74
CA ASP A 392 9.33 25.07 9.72
C ASP A 392 10.10 25.53 8.47
N GLY A 393 10.01 24.74 7.39
CA GLY A 393 10.65 25.03 6.11
C GLY A 393 10.78 23.80 5.19
N ASP A 394 11.21 24.01 3.94
CA ASP A 394 11.48 22.93 2.97
C ASP A 394 12.53 21.95 3.48
N GLU A 395 12.39 20.66 3.13
CA GLU A 395 13.26 19.54 3.58
C GLU A 395 14.77 19.78 3.33
N ILE A 396 15.09 20.72 2.43
CA ILE A 396 16.46 21.13 2.07
C ILE A 396 17.14 21.92 3.21
N ALA A 397 16.40 22.62 4.07
CA ALA A 397 16.95 23.44 5.16
C ALA A 397 17.85 22.64 6.13
N ILE A 398 17.53 21.37 6.34
CA ILE A 398 18.27 20.44 7.20
C ILE A 398 19.68 20.15 6.65
N THR A 399 19.87 20.20 5.33
CA THR A 399 21.16 19.89 4.69
C THR A 399 22.23 20.97 4.89
N TYR A 400 21.82 22.18 5.31
CA TYR A 400 22.75 23.27 5.63
C TYR A 400 23.34 23.18 7.05
N ILE A 401 22.81 22.29 7.91
CA ILE A 401 23.34 22.08 9.26
C ILE A 401 24.59 21.21 9.17
N LYS A 402 25.76 21.85 9.20
CA LYS A 402 27.06 21.16 9.09
C LYS A 402 27.57 20.65 10.43
N ASP A 403 27.30 21.35 11.53
CA ASP A 403 27.76 21.04 12.87
C ASP A 403 26.68 21.35 13.92
N VAL A 404 26.59 20.51 14.97
CA VAL A 404 25.76 20.78 16.15
C VAL A 404 26.65 20.74 17.39
N THR A 405 26.58 21.79 18.22
CA THR A 405 27.40 21.94 19.43
C THR A 405 26.48 22.04 20.65
N PHE A 406 26.72 21.20 21.66
CA PHE A 406 25.96 21.21 22.90
C PHE A 406 26.77 21.92 23.99
N ASN A 407 26.23 23.02 24.50
CA ASN A 407 26.80 23.73 25.64
C ASN A 407 26.03 23.36 26.91
N THR A 408 26.77 23.16 28.01
CA THR A 408 26.16 22.94 29.33
C THR A 408 26.48 24.12 30.23
N ASN A 409 25.59 24.42 31.18
CA ASN A 409 25.78 25.51 32.14
C ASN A 409 26.71 25.14 33.30
N LEU A 410 27.39 23.99 33.25
CA LEU A 410 28.37 23.57 34.25
C LEU A 410 29.75 24.12 33.87
N PRO A 411 30.47 24.79 34.80
CA PRO A 411 31.73 25.48 34.48
C PRO A 411 32.84 24.58 33.91
N ASP A 412 32.84 23.29 34.25
CA ASP A 412 33.93 22.34 33.97
C ASP A 412 33.52 21.18 33.04
N ALA A 413 32.41 21.31 32.31
CA ALA A 413 31.95 20.26 31.40
C ALA A 413 32.53 20.42 29.98
N GLU A 414 33.06 19.32 29.42
CA GLU A 414 33.55 19.31 28.04
C GLU A 414 32.44 19.65 27.03
N ILE A 415 32.73 20.60 26.12
CA ILE A 415 31.85 20.96 25.02
C ILE A 415 31.80 19.80 24.03
N LEU A 416 30.63 19.19 23.87
CA LEU A 416 30.43 18.09 22.94
C LEU A 416 30.06 18.65 21.56
N LYS A 417 30.91 18.39 20.57
CA LYS A 417 30.72 18.80 19.17
C LYS A 417 30.56 17.57 18.29
N MET A 418 29.43 17.47 17.61
CA MET A 418 29.18 16.38 16.66
C MET A 418 29.50 16.83 15.24
N THR A 419 30.51 16.21 14.63
CA THR A 419 31.03 16.57 13.28
C THR A 419 30.51 15.68 12.15
N LYS A 420 29.59 14.74 12.43
CA LYS A 420 28.88 13.94 11.41
C LYS A 420 27.49 13.55 11.91
N VAL A 421 26.49 14.39 11.63
CA VAL A 421 25.09 14.05 11.91
C VAL A 421 24.65 12.98 10.91
N ARG A 422 24.44 11.73 11.36
CA ARG A 422 23.82 10.70 10.51
C ARG A 422 22.31 10.90 10.51
N LEU A 423 21.81 11.59 9.50
CA LEU A 423 20.38 11.81 9.27
C LEU A 423 19.78 10.52 8.70
N TYR A 424 18.96 9.80 9.49
CA TYR A 424 18.15 8.70 8.96
C TYR A 424 16.82 9.28 8.45
N LEU A 425 16.60 9.19 7.14
CA LEU A 425 15.32 9.50 6.51
C LEU A 425 14.30 8.43 6.90
N GLN A 426 13.39 8.76 7.82
CA GLN A 426 12.08 8.12 7.89
C GLN A 426 11.01 9.21 7.70
N LEU A 427 10.10 8.96 6.76
CA LEU A 427 8.98 9.83 6.43
C LEU A 427 8.18 10.19 7.71
N LYS A 428 8.02 11.51 7.92
CA LYS A 428 7.69 12.25 9.16
C LYS A 428 8.91 12.51 10.04
N SER A 429 9.43 13.73 9.93
CA SER A 429 10.63 14.29 10.55
C SER A 429 10.67 14.09 12.07
N PHE A 430 11.21 12.97 12.52
CA PHE A 430 11.60 12.75 13.91
C PHE A 430 13.06 12.30 13.95
N PHE A 431 13.91 13.10 14.58
CA PHE A 431 15.32 12.77 14.74
C PHE A 431 15.54 11.91 15.99
N GLU A 432 16.21 10.76 15.83
CA GLU A 432 16.63 9.92 16.94
C GLU A 432 18.17 9.93 17.05
N PHE A 433 18.68 10.67 18.03
CA PHE A 433 20.11 10.67 18.35
C PHE A 433 20.40 9.53 19.33
N THR A 434 21.28 8.60 18.94
CA THR A 434 21.77 7.52 19.83
C THR A 434 23.29 7.52 19.89
N ASP A 435 23.79 7.28 21.10
CA ASP A 435 25.18 7.31 21.58
C ASP A 435 25.80 8.69 21.83
N ILE A 436 25.57 9.17 23.06
CA ILE A 436 26.47 10.07 23.77
C ILE A 436 26.98 9.28 24.98
N LYS A 437 28.28 8.96 25.01
CA LYS A 437 28.96 8.49 26.22
C LYS A 437 29.48 9.71 26.96
N GLN A 438 28.81 10.13 28.02
CA GLN A 438 29.44 10.99 29.02
C GLN A 438 30.09 10.07 30.06
N ARG A 439 31.41 10.15 30.18
CA ARG A 439 32.09 9.70 31.41
C ARG A 439 31.97 10.85 32.40
N HIS A 440 31.24 10.62 33.48
CA HIS A 440 31.28 11.47 34.66
C HIS A 440 32.58 11.26 35.43
#